data_AF-A0A7I0JQM3-F1
#
_entry.id   AF-A0A7I0JQM3-F1
#
_cell.length_a   1.000
_cell.length_b   1.000
_cell.length_c   1.000
_cell.angle_alpha   90.00
_cell.angle_beta   90.00
_cell.angle_gamma   90.00
#
_symmetry.space_group_name_H-M   'P 1'
#
loop_
_entity.id
_entity.type
_entity.pdbx_description
1 polymer ?
#
loop_
_entity_poly.entity_id
_entity_poly.type
_entity_poly.pdbx_seq_one_letter_code
_entity_poly.pdbx_strand_id
1 'polypeptide(L)'
;ATANEPGSVALGAGSKTAAAVATTGTTINGVAYTFAGTNPTSTVSVGDVGKERTVTNVAAGRISATSTDAINGSQLYATNQAVEAVQGSVG
;
A
#
# COMPACT_ATOMS: atom_id res chain seq x y z
N ALA A 1 -2.67 4.99 -21.95
CA ALA A 1 -2.13 4.15 -20.88
C ALA A 1 -0.95 3.39 -21.48
N THR A 2 0.14 3.24 -20.75
CA THR A 2 1.34 2.55 -21.25
C THR A 2 1.75 1.48 -20.26
N ALA A 3 1.60 0.22 -20.66
CA ALA A 3 2.06 -0.94 -19.89
C ALA A 3 3.32 -1.51 -20.55
N ASN A 4 4.48 -1.03 -20.13
CA ASN A 4 5.79 -1.42 -20.68
C ASN A 4 6.48 -2.52 -19.86
N GLU A 5 5.91 -2.91 -18.72
CA GLU A 5 6.43 -3.94 -17.83
C GLU A 5 5.68 -5.27 -18.04
N PRO A 6 6.38 -6.42 -18.12
CA PRO A 6 5.75 -7.72 -18.36
C PRO A 6 4.59 -8.01 -17.39
N GLY A 7 3.43 -8.39 -17.92
CA GLY A 7 2.26 -8.77 -17.12
C GLY A 7 1.62 -7.64 -16.30
N SER A 8 2.03 -6.39 -16.49
CA SER A 8 1.51 -5.23 -15.75
C SER A 8 0.31 -4.60 -16.45
N VAL A 9 -0.51 -3.87 -15.70
CA VAL A 9 -1.72 -3.19 -16.19
C VAL A 9 -1.59 -1.69 -15.99
N ALA A 10 -1.82 -0.91 -17.04
CA ALA A 10 -1.99 0.54 -16.95
C ALA A 10 -3.48 0.89 -17.04
N LEU A 11 -4.08 1.31 -15.92
CA LEU A 11 -5.50 1.63 -15.82
C LEU A 11 -5.75 3.12 -16.07
N GLY A 12 -6.31 3.46 -17.23
CA GLY A 12 -6.72 4.82 -17.60
C GLY A 12 -5.72 5.59 -18.47
N ALA A 13 -6.19 6.65 -19.13
CA ALA A 13 -5.36 7.50 -19.98
C ALA A 13 -4.25 8.19 -19.17
N GLY A 14 -3.04 8.25 -19.72
CA GLY A 14 -1.88 8.84 -19.02
C GLY A 14 -1.26 7.98 -17.90
N SER A 15 -1.83 6.82 -17.55
CA SER A 15 -1.20 5.90 -16.59
C SER A 15 -0.01 5.17 -17.22
N LYS A 16 1.06 4.97 -16.44
CA LYS A 16 2.28 4.29 -16.87
C LYS A 16 2.71 3.26 -15.82
N THR A 17 3.00 2.03 -16.25
CA THR A 17 3.52 0.99 -15.35
C THR A 17 4.97 1.24 -14.97
N ALA A 18 5.37 0.71 -13.82
CA ALA A 18 6.75 0.66 -13.37
C ALA A 18 7.09 -0.76 -12.91
N ALA A 19 8.37 -1.11 -12.94
CA ALA A 19 8.86 -2.42 -12.52
C ALA A 19 8.34 -2.76 -11.12
N ALA A 20 7.95 -4.03 -10.92
CA ALA A 20 7.49 -4.49 -9.62
C ALA A 20 8.63 -4.42 -8.61
N VAL A 21 8.39 -3.77 -7.47
CA VAL A 21 9.35 -3.65 -6.37
C VAL A 21 8.92 -4.60 -5.25
N ALA A 22 9.82 -5.53 -4.89
CA ALA A 22 9.63 -6.43 -3.77
C ALA A 22 9.89 -5.73 -2.43
N THR A 23 8.82 -5.32 -1.74
CA THR A 23 8.92 -4.78 -0.38
C THR A 23 8.74 -5.91 0.63
N THR A 24 9.85 -6.43 1.16
CA THR A 24 9.83 -7.62 2.02
C THR A 24 9.50 -7.33 3.49
N GLY A 25 9.65 -6.08 3.92
CA GLY A 25 9.50 -5.68 5.31
C GLY A 25 10.03 -4.28 5.60
N THR A 26 10.10 -3.94 6.88
CA THR A 26 10.71 -2.71 7.40
C THR A 26 11.31 -2.95 8.79
N THR A 27 12.10 -2.01 9.31
CA THR A 27 12.61 -2.02 10.68
C THR A 27 12.09 -0.79 11.42
N ILE A 28 11.42 -1.00 12.55
CA ILE A 28 10.89 0.07 13.40
C ILE A 28 11.48 -0.11 14.79
N ASN A 29 12.16 0.92 15.32
CA ASN A 29 12.82 0.87 16.63
C ASN A 29 13.74 -0.35 16.83
N GLY A 30 14.47 -0.74 15.78
CA GLY A 30 15.38 -1.90 15.81
C GLY A 30 14.69 -3.27 15.73
N VAL A 31 13.35 -3.31 15.67
CA VAL A 31 12.58 -4.55 15.48
C VAL A 31 12.26 -4.71 13.99
N ALA A 32 12.60 -5.86 13.42
CA ALA A 32 12.30 -6.20 12.04
C ALA A 32 10.86 -6.72 11.91
N TYR A 33 10.13 -6.17 10.93
CA TYR A 33 8.78 -6.58 10.57
C TYR A 33 8.78 -7.05 9.12
N THR A 34 8.31 -8.27 8.89
CA THR A 34 8.16 -8.85 7.54
C THR A 34 6.75 -8.63 7.02
N PHE A 35 6.62 -8.41 5.72
CA PHE A 35 5.32 -8.27 5.05
C PHE A 35 4.94 -9.54 4.31
N ALA A 36 3.63 -9.71 4.04
CA ALA A 36 3.14 -10.72 3.12
C ALA A 36 3.28 -10.24 1.66
N GLY A 37 3.24 -11.17 0.69
CA GLY A 37 3.22 -10.82 -0.74
C GLY A 37 4.55 -10.27 -1.28
N THR A 38 5.69 -10.72 -0.75
CA THR A 38 7.01 -10.13 -1.00
C THR A 38 7.61 -10.40 -2.38
N ASN A 39 6.94 -11.16 -3.25
CA ASN A 39 7.44 -11.51 -4.58
C ASN A 39 6.45 -11.07 -5.68
N PRO A 40 6.21 -9.76 -5.86
CA PRO A 40 5.36 -9.27 -6.94
C PRO A 40 6.06 -9.47 -8.29
N THR A 41 5.32 -9.99 -9.28
CA THR A 41 5.84 -10.18 -10.65
C THR A 41 5.46 -9.04 -11.59
N SER A 42 4.44 -8.26 -11.25
CA SER A 42 3.90 -7.17 -12.07
C SER A 42 3.15 -6.15 -11.20
N THR A 43 2.75 -5.02 -11.80
CA THR A 43 2.03 -3.94 -11.12
C THR A 43 0.73 -3.58 -11.84
N VAL A 44 -0.22 -3.01 -11.08
CA VAL A 44 -1.36 -2.27 -11.65
C VAL A 44 -1.12 -0.80 -11.37
N SER A 45 -0.87 -0.01 -12.42
CA SER A 45 -0.70 1.44 -12.31
C SER A 45 -2.01 2.17 -12.59
N VAL A 46 -2.40 3.06 -11.68
CA VAL A 46 -3.59 3.92 -11.80
C VAL A 46 -3.25 5.35 -12.22
N GLY A 47 -1.98 5.65 -12.54
CA GLY A 47 -1.52 7.00 -12.85
C GLY A 47 -0.06 7.05 -13.31
N ASP A 48 0.52 8.22 -13.25
CA ASP A 48 1.96 8.47 -13.41
C ASP A 48 2.35 9.56 -12.41
N VAL A 49 3.65 9.81 -12.23
CA VAL A 49 4.14 10.85 -11.31
C VAL A 49 3.53 12.21 -11.66
N GLY A 50 2.91 12.87 -10.68
CA GLY A 50 2.18 14.13 -10.85
C GLY A 50 0.81 14.00 -11.54
N LYS A 51 0.35 12.77 -11.78
CA LYS A 51 -0.94 12.40 -12.38
C LYS A 51 -1.58 11.24 -11.61
N GLU A 52 -1.43 11.25 -10.29
CA GLU A 52 -1.97 10.26 -9.38
C GLU A 52 -3.51 10.31 -9.36
N ARG A 53 -4.13 9.20 -8.98
CA ARG A 53 -5.57 9.08 -8.84
C ARG A 53 -5.94 8.47 -7.52
N THR A 54 -7.14 8.78 -7.04
CA THR A 54 -7.74 8.10 -5.90
C THR A 54 -8.27 6.74 -6.32
N VAL A 55 -8.17 5.76 -5.42
CA VAL A 55 -8.88 4.48 -5.51
C VAL A 55 -9.98 4.51 -4.45
N THR A 56 -11.23 4.61 -4.88
CA THR A 56 -12.38 4.81 -3.98
C THR A 56 -13.24 3.55 -3.89
N ASN A 57 -14.15 3.52 -2.90
CA ASN A 57 -15.01 2.37 -2.60
C ASN A 57 -14.24 1.09 -2.25
N VAL A 58 -13.05 1.24 -1.66
CA VAL A 58 -12.25 0.15 -1.13
C VAL A 58 -12.85 -0.26 0.22
N ALA A 59 -13.43 -1.45 0.30
CA ALA A 59 -13.85 -2.05 1.56
C ALA A 59 -12.65 -2.22 2.52
N ALA A 60 -12.90 -2.32 3.82
CA ALA A 60 -11.83 -2.50 4.79
C ALA A 60 -11.07 -3.82 4.52
N GLY A 61 -9.76 -3.73 4.30
CA GLY A 61 -8.91 -4.88 4.08
C GLY A 61 -8.68 -5.67 5.37
N ARG A 62 -8.29 -6.95 5.27
CA ARG A 62 -7.93 -7.72 6.47
C ARG A 62 -6.65 -7.16 7.09
N ILE A 63 -6.64 -6.98 8.41
CA ILE A 63 -5.45 -6.56 9.17
C ILE A 63 -4.88 -7.80 9.86
N SER A 64 -3.93 -8.46 9.20
CA SER A 64 -3.22 -9.62 9.73
C SER A 64 -1.84 -9.77 9.09
N ALA A 65 -0.95 -10.55 9.71
CA ALA A 65 0.43 -10.75 9.23
C ALA A 65 0.53 -11.40 7.83
N THR A 66 -0.54 -12.03 7.36
CA THR A 66 -0.59 -12.72 6.06
C THR A 66 -1.45 -12.00 5.03
N SER A 67 -2.01 -10.83 5.36
CA SER A 67 -2.92 -10.11 4.46
C SER A 67 -2.18 -9.45 3.30
N THR A 68 -2.76 -9.54 2.11
CA THR A 68 -2.31 -8.83 0.90
C THR A 68 -3.43 -7.94 0.34
N ASP A 69 -4.41 -7.60 1.19
CA ASP A 69 -5.54 -6.75 0.81
C ASP A 69 -5.15 -5.28 0.87
N ALA A 70 -5.72 -4.46 -0.01
CA ALA A 70 -5.61 -3.01 0.11
C ALA A 70 -6.28 -2.54 1.41
N ILE A 71 -5.64 -1.58 2.08
CA ILE A 71 -6.15 -0.92 3.28
C ILE A 71 -6.81 0.40 2.87
N ASN A 72 -7.94 0.75 3.49
CA ASN A 72 -8.60 2.03 3.24
C ASN A 72 -8.33 3.07 4.36
N GLY A 73 -8.81 4.29 4.16
CA GLY A 73 -8.53 5.41 5.06
C GLY A 73 -9.06 5.24 6.50
N SER A 74 -10.18 4.55 6.71
CA SER A 74 -10.74 4.42 8.07
C SER A 74 -9.90 3.51 8.96
N GLN A 75 -9.21 2.54 8.38
CA GLN A 75 -8.30 1.64 9.10
C GLN A 75 -7.02 2.36 9.55
N LEU A 76 -6.45 3.20 8.69
CA LEU A 76 -5.32 4.06 9.05
C LEU A 76 -5.74 5.06 10.13
N TYR A 77 -6.92 5.68 9.99
CA TYR A 77 -7.46 6.58 10.99
C TYR A 77 -7.62 5.91 12.37
N ALA A 78 -8.19 4.70 12.44
CA ALA A 78 -8.31 3.95 13.68
C ALA A 78 -6.95 3.66 14.34
N THR A 79 -5.92 3.36 13.53
CA THR A 79 -4.55 3.16 14.02
C THR A 79 -3.98 4.45 14.62
N ASN A 80 -4.17 5.59 13.95
CA ASN A 80 -3.69 6.89 14.44
C ASN A 80 -4.37 7.29 15.76
N GLN A 81 -5.69 7.08 15.88
CA GLN A 81 -6.41 7.31 17.14
C GLN A 81 -5.84 6.48 18.30
N ALA A 82 -5.44 5.23 18.03
CA ALA A 82 -4.81 4.38 19.05
C ALA A 82 -3.43 4.90 19.47
N VAL A 83 -2.62 5.39 18.51
CA VAL A 83 -1.31 5.99 18.80
C VAL A 83 -1.45 7.28 19.62
N GLU A 84 -2.39 8.15 19.27
CA GLU A 84 -2.68 9.38 20.00
C GLU A 84 -3.13 9.09 21.45
N ALA A 85 -3.97 8.07 21.65
CA ALA A 85 -4.40 7.65 22.98
C ALA A 85 -3.23 7.17 23.86
N VAL A 86 -2.24 6.49 23.27
CA VAL A 86 -1.00 6.14 23.97
C VAL A 86 -0.23 7.39 24.36
N GLN A 87 -0.05 8.36 23.45
CA GLN A 87 0.65 9.62 23.76
C GLN A 87 -0.02 10.41 24.89
N GLY A 88 -1.35 10.47 24.93
CA GLY A 88 -2.08 11.11 26.03
C GLY A 88 -1.93 10.40 27.39
N SER A 89 -1.53 9.12 27.39
CA SER A 89 -1.37 8.30 28.60
C SER A 89 0.05 8.32 29.17
N VAL A 90 1.04 8.86 28.45
CA VAL A 90 2.43 9.04 28.93
C VAL A 90 2.72 10.45 29.46
N GLY A 91 1.69 11.17 29.89
CA GLY A 91 1.78 12.49 30.55
C GLY A 91 1.75 12.42 32.08
#